data_AF-B8C619-F1
#
_entry.id   AF-B8C619-F1
#
_cell.length_a   1.000
_cell.length_b   1.000
_cell.length_c   1.000
_cell.angle_alpha   90.00
_cell.angle_beta   90.00
_cell.angle_gamma   90.00
#
_symmetry.space_group_name_H-M   'P 1'
#
loop_
_entity.id
_entity.type
_entity.pdbx_description
1 polymer ?
#
loop_
_entity_poly.entity_id
_entity_poly.type
_entity_poly.pdbx_seq_one_letter_code
_entity_poly.pdbx_strand_id
1 'polypeptide(L)'
;MGIEGFGADFMFFLGDDDEASFIYGLVNLALFLANVMVESIKTDSCDEPNWQHVSGRYAISNSCGQDGRSYGDEGCEEYSCPVDPLMEITAATSDNQDRAPPPLHCKPGSGDGYYSGYYSSQTAMEITNTPYSNTAGRTDVEGCCWWGRGALLTRGTCNIGKLNYYIGKRAADEGRPSLYPDIDFCTNPEATCSSSSPESLRWKTAMLEWSERVQRYTNENWVYLTKLEYFVDAGMVDDSFVKMVCRILANAWNEAGSTQIRMEDERVENFYMIANNIFDIQSLIAKKTQQPSMTSNGIQPLLPVIYTPVVKLPAPTYSPIAPPSIMFEPTVPAPWMQTNDVPLPTPLPVSVGNDDATTETPTNYPGFIIGLDGNASTRMPVYSGVWLLVAAVVSAALL
;
A
#
# COMPACT_ATOMS: atom_id res chain seq x y z
N MET A 1 6.49 -2.96 -11.77
CA MET A 1 6.44 -1.75 -10.88
C MET A 1 7.78 -1.31 -10.27
N GLY A 2 8.72 -2.21 -9.98
CA GLY A 2 10.06 -1.80 -9.53
C GLY A 2 10.92 -1.17 -10.64
N ILE A 3 10.58 -1.42 -11.91
CA ILE A 3 11.28 -0.88 -13.10
C ILE A 3 10.45 0.23 -13.76
N GLU A 4 9.18 -0.07 -14.09
CA GLU A 4 8.28 0.87 -14.78
C GLU A 4 7.70 1.95 -13.84
N GLY A 5 7.86 1.80 -12.53
CA GLY A 5 7.28 2.68 -11.52
C GLY A 5 5.75 2.63 -11.47
N PHE A 6 5.14 3.68 -10.93
CA PHE A 6 3.70 3.85 -10.80
C PHE A 6 3.12 4.93 -11.74
N GLY A 7 3.95 5.56 -12.59
CA GLY A 7 3.62 6.86 -13.19
C GLY A 7 3.78 8.05 -12.23
N ALA A 8 4.43 7.81 -11.09
CA ALA A 8 4.80 8.81 -10.08
C ALA A 8 6.33 8.96 -9.98
N ASP A 9 6.82 9.92 -9.19
CA ASP A 9 8.26 10.20 -8.96
C ASP A 9 8.95 9.17 -8.04
N PHE A 10 8.30 8.04 -7.76
CA PHE A 10 8.78 6.97 -6.90
C PHE A 10 8.38 5.60 -7.44
N MET A 11 9.07 4.57 -6.96
CA MET A 11 8.89 3.19 -7.36
C MET A 11 9.09 2.24 -6.18
N PHE A 12 8.71 0.99 -6.35
CA PHE A 12 9.01 -0.04 -5.36
C PHE A 12 10.49 -0.39 -5.39
N PHE A 13 11.20 -0.07 -4.31
CA PHE A 13 12.63 -0.34 -4.19
C PHE A 13 12.95 -1.85 -4.22
N LEU A 14 13.71 -2.27 -5.23
CA LEU A 14 14.24 -3.63 -5.41
C LEU A 14 15.77 -3.69 -5.35
N GLY A 15 16.42 -2.61 -4.92
CA GLY A 15 17.88 -2.43 -5.00
C GLY A 15 18.28 -1.55 -6.17
N ASP A 16 19.50 -1.00 -6.08
CA ASP A 16 20.17 -0.29 -7.17
C ASP A 16 20.94 -1.27 -8.07
N ASP A 17 21.56 -0.78 -9.15
CA ASP A 17 22.27 -1.57 -10.18
C ASP A 17 23.54 -2.30 -9.69
N ASP A 18 23.80 -2.33 -8.39
CA ASP A 18 24.93 -3.06 -7.80
C ASP A 18 24.47 -4.27 -6.96
N GLU A 19 25.26 -5.34 -7.01
CA GLU A 19 24.96 -6.62 -6.37
C GLU A 19 24.80 -6.51 -4.84
N ALA A 20 25.41 -5.51 -4.20
CA ALA A 20 25.26 -5.29 -2.76
C ALA A 20 23.89 -4.67 -2.43
N SER A 21 23.38 -3.80 -3.30
CA SER A 21 22.07 -3.17 -3.15
C SER A 21 20.89 -4.12 -3.41
N PHE A 22 21.11 -5.18 -4.20
CA PHE A 22 20.09 -6.22 -4.41
C PHE A 22 19.66 -6.91 -3.09
N ILE A 23 20.58 -7.09 -2.14
CA ILE A 23 20.25 -7.67 -0.82
C ILE A 23 19.29 -6.75 -0.05
N TYR A 24 19.52 -5.42 -0.10
CA TYR A 24 18.61 -4.46 0.53
C TYR A 24 17.22 -4.52 -0.10
N GLY A 25 17.14 -4.66 -1.43
CA GLY A 25 15.90 -4.90 -2.17
C GLY A 25 15.14 -6.14 -1.71
N LEU A 26 15.82 -7.27 -1.56
CA LEU A 26 15.22 -8.52 -1.07
C LEU A 26 14.70 -8.39 0.37
N VAL A 27 15.43 -7.70 1.24
CA VAL A 27 14.99 -7.47 2.63
C VAL A 27 13.77 -6.54 2.64
N ASN A 28 13.74 -5.49 1.82
CA ASN A 28 12.56 -4.65 1.64
C ASN A 28 11.35 -5.45 1.15
N LEU A 29 11.55 -6.34 0.17
CA LEU A 29 10.49 -7.23 -0.32
C LEU A 29 10.02 -8.19 0.77
N ALA A 30 10.92 -8.76 1.58
CA ALA A 30 10.56 -9.64 2.68
C ALA A 30 9.72 -8.91 3.75
N LEU A 31 10.06 -7.66 4.09
CA LEU A 31 9.27 -6.82 5.00
C LEU A 31 7.87 -6.54 4.45
N PHE A 32 7.77 -6.20 3.17
CA PHE A 32 6.49 -5.99 2.49
C PHE A 32 5.62 -7.25 2.57
N LEU A 33 6.18 -8.40 2.15
CA LEU A 33 5.46 -9.67 2.13
C LEU A 33 5.06 -10.14 3.53
N ALA A 34 5.90 -9.92 4.55
CA ALA A 34 5.57 -10.26 5.93
C ALA A 34 4.32 -9.51 6.44
N ASN A 35 4.12 -8.28 5.99
CA ASN A 35 2.92 -7.50 6.29
C ASN A 35 1.72 -7.98 5.47
N VAL A 36 1.90 -8.21 4.16
CA VAL A 36 0.86 -8.77 3.29
C VAL A 36 0.35 -10.14 3.80
N MET A 37 1.23 -10.95 4.39
CA MET A 37 0.86 -12.24 4.99
C MET A 37 -0.20 -12.10 6.07
N VAL A 38 -0.08 -11.07 6.91
CA VAL A 38 -1.00 -10.80 8.02
C VAL A 38 -2.28 -10.06 7.57
N GLU A 39 -2.17 -9.23 6.55
CA GLU A 39 -3.30 -8.46 6.04
C GLU A 39 -4.24 -9.32 5.19
N SER A 40 -3.74 -10.04 4.19
CA SER A 40 -4.63 -10.60 3.16
C SER A 40 -4.33 -12.05 2.73
N ILE A 41 -3.10 -12.55 2.87
CA ILE A 41 -2.80 -13.94 2.46
C ILE A 41 -3.37 -14.94 3.46
N LYS A 42 -3.29 -14.64 4.78
CA LYS A 42 -3.79 -15.56 5.82
C LYS A 42 -5.28 -15.90 5.65
N THR A 43 -6.08 -14.95 5.16
CA THR A 43 -7.53 -15.11 4.96
C THR A 43 -7.91 -15.35 3.50
N ASP A 44 -6.93 -15.34 2.59
CA ASP A 44 -7.14 -15.39 1.14
C ASP A 44 -8.24 -14.43 0.66
N SER A 45 -8.30 -13.23 1.25
CA SER A 45 -9.32 -12.21 0.96
C SER A 45 -8.69 -10.98 0.34
N CYS A 46 -9.42 -10.30 -0.55
CA CYS A 46 -9.01 -9.00 -1.07
C CYS A 46 -9.52 -7.86 -0.17
N ASP A 47 -10.71 -8.06 0.39
CA ASP A 47 -11.36 -7.16 1.32
C ASP A 47 -11.04 -7.55 2.76
N GLU A 48 -11.02 -6.54 3.61
CA GLU A 48 -10.88 -6.69 5.03
C GLU A 48 -12.10 -7.47 5.60
N PRO A 49 -11.87 -8.59 6.30
CA PRO A 49 -12.97 -9.30 6.94
C PRO A 49 -13.49 -8.52 8.15
N ASN A 50 -14.76 -8.73 8.50
CA ASN A 50 -15.31 -8.27 9.78
C ASN A 50 -14.83 -9.20 10.90
N TRP A 51 -13.66 -8.96 11.49
CA TRP A 51 -13.06 -9.91 12.44
C TRP A 51 -13.24 -9.46 13.89
N GLN A 52 -13.50 -8.18 14.14
CA GLN A 52 -13.58 -7.64 15.49
C GLN A 52 -14.94 -7.96 16.14
N HIS A 53 -14.92 -8.61 17.31
CA HIS A 53 -16.15 -8.99 18.01
C HIS A 53 -16.05 -8.89 19.52
N VAL A 54 -17.21 -8.81 20.17
CA VAL A 54 -17.35 -9.01 21.62
C VAL A 54 -18.31 -10.18 21.85
N SER A 55 -17.82 -11.24 22.50
CA SER A 55 -18.62 -12.44 22.80
C SER A 55 -19.35 -13.05 21.59
N GLY A 56 -18.68 -13.10 20.43
CA GLY A 56 -19.23 -13.63 19.18
C GLY A 56 -20.25 -12.71 18.49
N ARG A 57 -20.30 -11.42 18.88
CA ARG A 57 -21.10 -10.38 18.22
C ARG A 57 -20.18 -9.42 17.48
N TYR A 58 -20.33 -9.37 16.16
CA TYR A 58 -19.57 -8.54 15.24
C TYR A 58 -20.43 -7.33 14.87
N ALA A 59 -19.99 -6.12 15.17
CA ALA A 59 -20.76 -4.94 14.79
C ALA A 59 -20.82 -4.85 13.26
N ILE A 60 -21.99 -4.51 12.70
CA ILE A 60 -22.06 -4.20 11.27
C ILE A 60 -21.37 -2.87 10.98
N SER A 61 -21.37 -1.95 11.95
CA SER A 61 -20.62 -0.69 11.90
C SER A 61 -19.09 -0.86 11.94
N ASN A 62 -18.56 -2.08 12.04
CA ASN A 62 -17.14 -2.36 11.81
C ASN A 62 -16.70 -1.97 10.38
N SER A 63 -17.63 -1.82 9.43
CA SER A 63 -17.36 -1.20 8.12
C SER A 63 -16.74 0.20 8.26
N CYS A 64 -17.13 0.96 9.29
CA CYS A 64 -16.62 2.30 9.55
C CYS A 64 -15.22 2.30 10.18
N GLY A 65 -14.74 1.15 10.66
CA GLY A 65 -13.52 1.06 11.43
C GLY A 65 -13.51 -0.12 12.39
N GLN A 66 -12.39 -0.83 12.44
CA GLN A 66 -12.06 -1.84 13.45
C GLN A 66 -10.86 -1.35 14.30
N ASP A 67 -10.63 -1.92 15.48
CA ASP A 67 -9.54 -1.52 16.39
C ASP A 67 -9.54 -0.06 16.84
N GLY A 68 -10.74 0.50 17.03
CA GLY A 68 -10.93 1.89 17.45
C GLY A 68 -10.64 2.91 16.35
N ARG A 69 -10.40 2.46 15.12
CA ARG A 69 -10.20 3.33 13.95
C ARG A 69 -11.53 3.91 13.47
N SER A 70 -11.43 5.01 12.73
CA SER A 70 -12.54 5.58 11.98
C SER A 70 -12.05 5.84 10.55
N TYR A 71 -12.32 4.92 9.63
CA TYR A 71 -11.76 4.94 8.28
C TYR A 71 -12.17 6.19 7.48
N GLY A 72 -13.39 6.69 7.71
CA GLY A 72 -13.85 7.93 7.10
C GLY A 72 -13.07 9.17 7.58
N ASP A 73 -12.60 9.15 8.82
CA ASP A 73 -11.90 10.27 9.46
C ASP A 73 -10.37 10.19 9.30
N GLU A 74 -9.85 9.11 8.71
CA GLU A 74 -8.42 8.93 8.40
C GLU A 74 -7.99 9.74 7.18
N GLY A 75 -8.25 11.04 7.22
CA GLY A 75 -7.85 12.01 6.20
C GLY A 75 -6.38 12.43 6.33
N CYS A 76 -5.84 12.91 5.22
CA CYS A 76 -4.60 13.65 5.09
C CYS A 76 -4.76 14.80 4.08
N GLU A 77 -3.83 15.76 4.11
CA GLU A 77 -3.84 17.05 3.38
C GLU A 77 -4.60 17.07 2.05
N GLU A 78 -3.91 17.02 0.91
CA GLU A 78 -4.52 17.22 -0.41
C GLU A 78 -5.08 15.94 -1.02
N TYR A 79 -4.83 14.78 -0.41
CA TYR A 79 -5.11 13.48 -1.03
C TYR A 79 -6.46 12.89 -0.63
N SER A 80 -7.01 13.25 0.53
CA SER A 80 -8.21 12.60 1.08
C SER A 80 -9.36 12.53 0.10
N CYS A 81 -9.95 11.35 -0.04
CA CYS A 81 -11.24 11.23 -0.68
C CYS A 81 -12.33 11.93 0.17
N PRO A 82 -13.28 12.63 -0.46
CA PRO A 82 -14.45 13.12 0.24
C PRO A 82 -15.31 11.94 0.70
N VAL A 83 -15.81 12.01 1.93
CA VAL A 83 -16.78 11.02 2.44
C VAL A 83 -18.15 11.32 1.85
N ASP A 84 -18.66 10.39 1.04
CA ASP A 84 -20.02 10.46 0.48
C ASP A 84 -21.00 9.65 1.36
N PRO A 85 -21.95 10.30 2.05
CA PRO A 85 -22.96 9.59 2.85
C PRO A 85 -23.93 8.79 1.98
N LEU A 86 -24.00 9.05 0.68
CA LEU A 86 -24.89 8.34 -0.24
C LEU A 86 -24.24 7.10 -0.88
N MET A 87 -22.94 6.87 -0.64
CA MET A 87 -22.22 5.74 -1.22
C MET A 87 -22.74 4.41 -0.65
N GLU A 88 -23.04 3.48 -1.54
CA GLU A 88 -23.50 2.12 -1.21
C GLU A 88 -22.60 1.09 -1.88
N ILE A 89 -21.87 0.33 -1.07
CA ILE A 89 -20.90 -0.66 -1.52
C ILE A 89 -20.95 -1.85 -0.54
N THR A 90 -20.80 -3.05 -1.09
CA THR A 90 -20.54 -4.28 -0.34
C THR A 90 -19.22 -4.87 -0.81
N ALA A 91 -18.37 -5.28 0.13
CA ALA A 91 -17.10 -5.94 -0.14
C ALA A 91 -17.29 -7.17 -1.05
N ALA A 92 -16.46 -7.29 -2.09
CA ALA A 92 -16.54 -8.40 -3.04
C ALA A 92 -16.13 -9.74 -2.42
N THR A 93 -15.25 -9.69 -1.41
CA THR A 93 -14.76 -10.85 -0.68
C THR A 93 -15.00 -10.73 0.83
N SER A 94 -14.96 -11.84 1.54
CA SER A 94 -15.05 -11.91 3.00
C SER A 94 -14.32 -13.14 3.53
N ASP A 95 -14.27 -13.30 4.85
CA ASP A 95 -13.81 -14.55 5.45
C ASP A 95 -14.68 -15.73 4.97
N ASN A 96 -14.05 -16.84 4.63
CA ASN A 96 -14.68 -18.03 4.06
C ASN A 96 -14.92 -19.14 5.10
N GLN A 97 -14.63 -18.87 6.37
CA GLN A 97 -14.85 -19.80 7.47
C GLN A 97 -16.35 -20.05 7.75
N ASP A 98 -16.65 -21.22 8.33
CA ASP A 98 -18.01 -21.54 8.76
C ASP A 98 -18.51 -20.52 9.79
N ARG A 99 -19.71 -19.99 9.54
CA ARG A 99 -20.32 -18.89 10.33
C ARG A 99 -19.48 -17.61 10.38
N ALA A 100 -18.62 -17.37 9.39
CA ALA A 100 -18.01 -16.08 9.19
C ALA A 100 -19.08 -14.97 9.09
N PRO A 101 -18.80 -13.78 9.61
CA PRO A 101 -19.68 -12.63 9.45
C PRO A 101 -19.82 -12.24 7.98
N PRO A 102 -20.92 -11.55 7.62
CA PRO A 102 -21.12 -11.09 6.25
C PRO A 102 -20.02 -10.12 5.81
N PRO A 103 -19.82 -9.95 4.49
CA PRO A 103 -18.94 -8.93 3.95
C PRO A 103 -19.25 -7.54 4.52
N LEU A 104 -18.20 -6.73 4.70
CA LEU A 104 -18.36 -5.34 5.08
C LEU A 104 -19.18 -4.61 4.03
N HIS A 105 -20.04 -3.71 4.48
CA HIS A 105 -20.87 -2.90 3.60
C HIS A 105 -21.15 -1.52 4.19
N CYS A 106 -21.45 -0.58 3.32
CA CYS A 106 -21.88 0.78 3.63
C CYS A 106 -23.14 1.10 2.82
N LYS A 107 -23.97 1.98 3.36
CA LYS A 107 -25.18 2.49 2.68
C LYS A 107 -25.68 3.76 3.38
N PRO A 108 -26.56 4.54 2.75
CA PRO A 108 -27.11 5.76 3.35
C PRO A 108 -27.93 5.48 4.61
N GLY A 109 -27.97 6.45 5.53
CA GLY A 109 -28.82 6.45 6.71
C GLY A 109 -28.06 6.41 8.03
N SER A 110 -28.31 7.41 8.87
CA SER A 110 -27.75 7.54 10.22
C SER A 110 -28.79 8.04 11.23
N GLY A 111 -28.53 7.83 12.52
CA GLY A 111 -29.40 8.27 13.62
C GLY A 111 -30.53 7.29 13.99
N ASP A 112 -31.54 7.81 14.68
CA ASP A 112 -32.61 6.98 15.26
C ASP A 112 -33.40 6.26 14.17
N GLY A 113 -33.45 4.92 14.28
CA GLY A 113 -34.09 4.05 13.29
C GLY A 113 -33.17 3.57 12.16
N TYR A 114 -31.93 4.05 12.09
CA TYR A 114 -30.92 3.65 11.11
C TYR A 114 -29.74 2.92 11.77
N TYR A 115 -30.05 1.98 12.66
CA TYR A 115 -29.02 1.14 13.28
C TYR A 115 -28.63 0.00 12.33
N SER A 116 -27.34 -0.25 12.20
CA SER A 116 -26.80 -1.37 11.43
C SER A 116 -26.86 -2.68 12.21
N GLY A 117 -26.82 -2.61 13.54
CA GLY A 117 -26.86 -3.76 14.42
C GLY A 117 -25.60 -4.62 14.39
N TYR A 118 -25.76 -5.93 14.56
CA TYR A 118 -24.62 -6.86 14.67
C TYR A 118 -24.91 -8.24 14.07
N TYR A 119 -23.86 -8.93 13.65
CA TYR A 119 -23.89 -10.35 13.30
C TYR A 119 -23.55 -11.21 14.53
N SER A 120 -24.32 -12.28 14.76
CA SER A 120 -24.04 -13.26 15.82
C SER A 120 -23.51 -14.57 15.25
N SER A 121 -22.28 -14.95 15.62
CA SER A 121 -21.70 -16.24 15.22
C SER A 121 -22.37 -17.45 15.91
N GLN A 122 -23.09 -17.22 17.01
CA GLN A 122 -23.81 -18.28 17.72
C GLN A 122 -25.01 -18.77 16.91
N THR A 123 -25.76 -17.83 16.33
CA THR A 123 -26.96 -18.10 15.52
C THR A 123 -26.71 -18.05 14.02
N ALA A 124 -25.54 -17.57 13.59
CA ALA A 124 -25.21 -17.27 12.19
C ALA A 124 -26.25 -16.34 11.52
N MET A 125 -26.65 -15.27 12.23
CA MET A 125 -27.66 -14.32 11.76
C MET A 125 -27.26 -12.88 12.05
N GLU A 126 -27.65 -11.99 11.14
CA GLU A 126 -27.60 -10.54 11.34
C GLU A 126 -28.83 -10.04 12.09
N ILE A 127 -28.61 -9.19 13.09
CA ILE A 127 -29.63 -8.58 13.95
C ILE A 127 -29.59 -7.08 13.72
N THR A 128 -30.50 -6.56 12.89
CA THR A 128 -30.47 -5.18 12.38
C THR A 128 -31.17 -4.16 13.30
N ASN A 129 -32.12 -4.59 14.14
CA ASN A 129 -33.00 -3.69 14.89
C ASN A 129 -32.54 -3.45 16.33
N THR A 130 -31.23 -3.45 16.57
CA THR A 130 -30.66 -3.23 17.90
C THR A 130 -29.45 -2.33 17.76
N PRO A 131 -29.39 -1.17 18.46
CA PRO A 131 -28.19 -0.35 18.50
C PRO A 131 -27.04 -1.20 19.04
N TYR A 132 -26.00 -1.37 18.22
CA TYR A 132 -24.79 -2.07 18.60
C TYR A 132 -23.61 -1.37 17.94
N SER A 133 -22.70 -0.87 18.76
CA SER A 133 -21.60 -0.04 18.28
C SER A 133 -20.35 -0.85 17.97
N ASN A 134 -19.57 -0.40 16.98
CA ASN A 134 -18.17 -0.79 16.88
C ASN A 134 -17.36 -0.16 18.02
N THR A 135 -16.06 -0.43 18.07
CA THR A 135 -15.18 0.12 19.12
C THR A 135 -15.02 1.64 19.09
N ALA A 136 -15.33 2.30 17.96
CA ALA A 136 -15.33 3.75 17.83
C ALA A 136 -16.68 4.40 18.20
N GLY A 137 -17.68 3.60 18.61
CA GLY A 137 -19.00 4.09 19.01
C GLY A 137 -20.00 4.30 17.87
N ARG A 138 -19.65 3.99 16.62
CA ARG A 138 -20.56 4.08 15.46
C ARG A 138 -21.60 2.97 15.50
N THR A 139 -22.86 3.30 15.19
CA THR A 139 -23.99 2.34 15.18
C THR A 139 -24.69 2.24 13.82
N ASP A 140 -24.20 2.99 12.85
CA ASP A 140 -24.65 3.08 11.47
C ASP A 140 -23.46 2.76 10.51
N VAL A 141 -23.72 2.71 9.20
CA VAL A 141 -22.72 2.46 8.17
C VAL A 141 -22.69 3.55 7.08
N GLU A 142 -23.23 4.73 7.38
CA GLU A 142 -23.24 5.87 6.47
C GLU A 142 -21.82 6.44 6.30
N GLY A 143 -21.39 6.62 5.05
CA GLY A 143 -20.05 7.11 4.74
C GLY A 143 -18.91 6.15 5.12
N CYS A 144 -19.20 4.86 5.34
CA CYS A 144 -18.25 3.88 5.88
C CYS A 144 -17.58 2.99 4.83
N CYS A 145 -17.51 3.40 3.57
CA CYS A 145 -17.03 2.55 2.47
C CYS A 145 -15.51 2.36 2.39
N TRP A 146 -14.78 2.72 3.46
CA TRP A 146 -13.33 2.95 3.45
C TRP A 146 -12.51 1.84 4.14
N TRP A 147 -13.06 0.62 4.25
CA TRP A 147 -12.35 -0.56 4.75
C TRP A 147 -11.20 -0.99 3.85
N GLY A 148 -10.35 -1.88 4.37
CA GLY A 148 -9.14 -2.34 3.69
C GLY A 148 -9.40 -3.16 2.44
N ARG A 149 -8.66 -2.86 1.38
CA ARG A 149 -8.69 -3.57 0.10
C ARG A 149 -7.29 -3.84 -0.43
N GLY A 150 -7.14 -4.91 -1.20
CA GLY A 150 -5.88 -5.27 -1.83
C GLY A 150 -4.91 -5.99 -0.88
N ALA A 151 -3.65 -6.16 -1.30
CA ALA A 151 -2.74 -7.09 -0.61
C ALA A 151 -2.31 -6.59 0.80
N LEU A 152 -2.23 -5.28 1.00
CA LEU A 152 -1.98 -4.66 2.31
C LEU A 152 -3.25 -4.20 3.04
N LEU A 153 -4.43 -4.50 2.49
CA LEU A 153 -5.70 -3.97 2.98
C LEU A 153 -5.65 -2.44 3.15
N THR A 154 -5.30 -1.76 2.06
CA THR A 154 -5.26 -0.29 1.97
C THR A 154 -6.62 0.28 2.34
N ARG A 155 -6.65 1.10 3.39
CA ARG A 155 -7.89 1.61 4.02
C ARG A 155 -7.78 3.08 4.39
N GLY A 156 -8.92 3.66 4.69
CA GLY A 156 -9.05 5.06 5.07
C GLY A 156 -9.09 6.01 3.88
N THR A 157 -9.75 7.15 4.06
CA THR A 157 -9.94 8.17 3.02
C THR A 157 -8.62 8.73 2.49
N CYS A 158 -7.60 8.86 3.32
CA CYS A 158 -6.26 9.30 2.89
C CYS A 158 -5.61 8.33 1.91
N ASN A 159 -5.43 7.06 2.30
CA ASN A 159 -4.66 6.13 1.48
C ASN A 159 -5.39 5.78 0.17
N ILE A 160 -6.72 5.61 0.23
CA ILE A 160 -7.53 5.41 -0.97
C ILE A 160 -7.47 6.66 -1.87
N GLY A 161 -7.45 7.84 -1.26
CA GLY A 161 -7.23 9.10 -1.96
C GLY A 161 -5.88 9.21 -2.66
N LYS A 162 -4.81 8.72 -2.02
CA LYS A 162 -3.47 8.61 -2.65
C LYS A 162 -3.48 7.65 -3.83
N LEU A 163 -4.23 6.55 -3.80
CA LEU A 163 -4.39 5.68 -4.98
C LEU A 163 -5.01 6.46 -6.14
N ASN A 164 -6.09 7.21 -5.88
CA ASN A 164 -6.73 8.03 -6.90
C ASN A 164 -5.79 9.11 -7.45
N TYR A 165 -5.06 9.76 -6.54
CA TYR A 165 -4.08 10.78 -6.88
C TYR A 165 -2.95 10.23 -7.72
N TYR A 166 -2.31 9.12 -7.36
CA TYR A 166 -1.10 8.66 -8.06
C TYR A 166 -1.38 7.80 -9.30
N ILE A 167 -2.39 6.93 -9.23
CA ILE A 167 -2.59 5.88 -10.26
C ILE A 167 -4.03 5.76 -10.76
N GLY A 168 -4.95 6.59 -10.27
CA GLY A 168 -6.36 6.54 -10.63
C GLY A 168 -6.82 7.65 -11.57
N LYS A 169 -8.13 7.89 -11.54
CA LYS A 169 -8.79 8.91 -12.35
C LYS A 169 -8.28 10.32 -12.06
N ARG A 170 -8.03 10.66 -10.78
CA ARG A 170 -7.52 12.00 -10.43
C ARG A 170 -6.15 12.27 -11.07
N ALA A 171 -5.26 11.29 -11.13
CA ALA A 171 -3.99 11.41 -11.85
C ALA A 171 -4.22 11.81 -13.32
N ALA A 172 -5.12 11.10 -14.00
CA ALA A 172 -5.43 11.33 -15.41
C ALA A 172 -6.13 12.68 -15.65
N ASP A 173 -7.11 13.04 -14.82
CA ASP A 173 -7.84 14.30 -14.92
C ASP A 173 -6.93 15.52 -14.70
N GLU A 174 -5.87 15.38 -13.89
CA GLU A 174 -4.83 16.40 -13.67
C GLU A 174 -3.71 16.37 -14.73
N GLY A 175 -3.81 15.49 -15.73
CA GLY A 175 -2.82 15.38 -16.82
C GLY A 175 -1.52 14.67 -16.45
N ARG A 176 -1.48 13.96 -15.32
CA ARG A 176 -0.34 13.13 -14.90
C ARG A 176 -0.48 11.70 -15.47
N PRO A 177 0.63 10.96 -15.65
CA PRO A 177 0.56 9.55 -16.00
C PRO A 177 -0.26 8.76 -14.97
N SER A 178 -1.11 7.85 -15.44
CA SER A 178 -1.98 7.03 -14.60
C SER A 178 -2.02 5.59 -15.10
N LEU A 179 -1.81 4.63 -14.20
CA LEU A 179 -1.95 3.21 -14.53
C LEU A 179 -3.41 2.79 -14.72
N TYR A 180 -4.33 3.48 -14.05
CA TYR A 180 -5.77 3.19 -14.07
C TYR A 180 -6.57 4.49 -14.29
N PRO A 181 -6.45 5.11 -15.48
CA PRO A 181 -7.01 6.44 -15.75
C PRO A 181 -8.55 6.49 -15.65
N ASP A 182 -9.21 5.35 -15.79
CA ASP A 182 -10.67 5.25 -15.75
C ASP A 182 -11.23 4.86 -14.38
N ILE A 183 -10.36 4.53 -13.41
CA ILE A 183 -10.78 4.09 -12.07
C ILE A 183 -10.70 5.26 -11.10
N ASP A 184 -11.87 5.71 -10.66
CA ASP A 184 -11.97 6.65 -9.54
C ASP A 184 -12.07 5.89 -8.22
N PHE A 185 -10.94 5.73 -7.53
CA PHE A 185 -10.90 5.02 -6.25
C PHE A 185 -11.67 5.75 -5.14
N CYS A 186 -11.97 7.05 -5.30
CA CYS A 186 -12.75 7.79 -4.31
C CYS A 186 -14.25 7.56 -4.45
N THR A 187 -14.75 7.30 -5.65
CA THR A 187 -16.18 7.00 -5.87
C THR A 187 -16.46 5.50 -6.00
N ASN A 188 -15.44 4.71 -6.32
CA ASN A 188 -15.50 3.25 -6.38
C ASN A 188 -14.24 2.60 -5.76
N PRO A 189 -14.05 2.68 -4.43
CA PRO A 189 -12.92 2.02 -3.76
C PRO A 189 -12.90 0.50 -3.98
N GLU A 190 -14.08 -0.10 -4.20
CA GLU A 190 -14.25 -1.54 -4.47
C GLU A 190 -13.63 -2.01 -5.78
N ALA A 191 -13.29 -1.10 -6.70
CA ALA A 191 -12.60 -1.44 -7.94
C ALA A 191 -11.32 -2.26 -7.69
N THR A 192 -10.64 -2.02 -6.58
CA THR A 192 -9.43 -2.77 -6.16
C THR A 192 -9.67 -4.28 -6.12
N CYS A 193 -10.85 -4.72 -5.70
CA CYS A 193 -11.21 -6.13 -5.51
C CYS A 193 -12.24 -6.66 -6.52
N SER A 194 -12.94 -5.77 -7.24
CA SER A 194 -14.04 -6.13 -8.15
C SER A 194 -13.80 -5.81 -9.64
N SER A 195 -12.68 -5.16 -9.98
CA SER A 195 -12.36 -4.84 -11.39
C SER A 195 -12.09 -6.08 -12.24
N SER A 196 -11.97 -5.90 -13.56
CA SER A 196 -11.67 -6.97 -14.52
C SER A 196 -10.26 -7.56 -14.40
N SER A 197 -9.36 -6.93 -13.64
CA SER A 197 -8.00 -7.42 -13.39
C SER A 197 -7.62 -7.26 -11.91
N PRO A 198 -8.40 -7.88 -11.01
CA PRO A 198 -8.32 -7.61 -9.58
C PRO A 198 -6.99 -8.09 -8.99
N GLU A 199 -6.40 -9.16 -9.51
CA GLU A 199 -5.09 -9.66 -9.07
C GLU A 199 -3.98 -8.63 -9.27
N SER A 200 -3.87 -8.04 -10.46
CA SER A 200 -2.84 -7.02 -10.71
C SER A 200 -3.08 -5.81 -9.81
N LEU A 201 -4.32 -5.32 -9.76
CA LEU A 201 -4.68 -4.13 -9.00
C LEU A 201 -4.43 -4.32 -7.49
N ARG A 202 -4.78 -5.49 -6.94
CA ARG A 202 -4.53 -5.90 -5.54
C ARG A 202 -3.06 -5.73 -5.13
N TRP A 203 -2.13 -6.13 -5.99
CA TRP A 203 -0.69 -6.01 -5.71
C TRP A 203 -0.15 -4.61 -6.02
N LYS A 204 -0.66 -3.93 -7.06
CA LYS A 204 -0.20 -2.58 -7.40
C LYS A 204 -0.55 -1.55 -6.34
N THR A 205 -1.77 -1.60 -5.79
CA THR A 205 -2.19 -0.68 -4.72
C THR A 205 -1.34 -0.88 -3.46
N ALA A 206 -1.06 -2.13 -3.10
CA ALA A 206 -0.24 -2.49 -1.96
C ALA A 206 1.22 -2.04 -2.12
N MET A 207 1.84 -2.28 -3.28
CA MET A 207 3.22 -1.82 -3.54
C MET A 207 3.30 -0.30 -3.57
N LEU A 208 2.29 0.38 -4.12
CA LEU A 208 2.22 1.84 -4.09
C LEU A 208 2.15 2.37 -2.66
N GLU A 209 1.23 1.84 -1.83
CA GLU A 209 1.15 2.24 -0.42
C GLU A 209 2.48 1.98 0.29
N TRP A 210 3.10 0.81 0.11
CA TRP A 210 4.40 0.51 0.72
C TRP A 210 5.47 1.51 0.29
N SER A 211 5.57 1.81 -0.99
CA SER A 211 6.55 2.76 -1.51
C SER A 211 6.31 4.18 -1.03
N GLU A 212 5.07 4.64 -1.07
CA GLU A 212 4.72 6.00 -0.66
C GLU A 212 4.87 6.19 0.85
N ARG A 213 4.44 5.20 1.63
CA ARG A 213 4.27 5.35 3.07
C ARG A 213 5.44 4.83 3.88
N VAL A 214 6.04 3.72 3.47
CA VAL A 214 7.14 3.07 4.20
C VAL A 214 8.47 3.50 3.60
N GLN A 215 8.65 3.38 2.27
CA GLN A 215 9.95 3.61 1.65
C GLN A 215 10.36 5.09 1.68
N ARG A 216 9.40 6.01 1.55
CA ARG A 216 9.62 7.46 1.67
C ARG A 216 9.55 7.96 3.11
N TYR A 217 9.33 7.10 4.10
CA TYR A 217 9.18 7.51 5.48
C TYR A 217 10.47 8.19 6.00
N THR A 218 10.31 9.43 6.46
CA THR A 218 11.39 10.24 7.03
C THR A 218 10.93 11.06 8.23
N ASN A 219 11.76 11.13 9.28
CA ASN A 219 11.65 12.10 10.37
C ASN A 219 13.06 12.55 10.82
N GLU A 220 13.16 13.40 11.84
CA GLU A 220 14.43 13.99 12.31
C GLU A 220 15.57 12.98 12.55
N ASN A 221 15.24 11.73 12.90
CA ASN A 221 16.23 10.71 13.29
C ASN A 221 16.13 9.41 12.49
N TRP A 222 15.24 9.34 11.50
CA TRP A 222 14.88 8.10 10.84
C TRP A 222 14.57 8.32 9.36
N VAL A 223 15.38 7.72 8.49
CA VAL A 223 15.14 7.63 7.04
C VAL A 223 15.10 6.15 6.70
N TYR A 224 14.02 5.67 6.10
CA TYR A 224 13.80 4.23 5.89
C TYR A 224 14.97 3.51 5.20
N LEU A 225 15.39 4.00 4.02
CA LEU A 225 16.44 3.33 3.23
C LEU A 225 17.78 3.24 3.97
N THR A 226 18.20 4.33 4.62
CA THR A 226 19.42 4.34 5.45
C THR A 226 19.34 3.34 6.62
N LYS A 227 18.14 3.18 7.20
CA LYS A 227 17.93 2.25 8.32
C LYS A 227 17.82 0.80 7.86
N LEU A 228 17.27 0.57 6.67
CA LEU A 228 17.27 -0.72 6.00
C LEU A 228 18.70 -1.19 5.73
N GLU A 229 19.53 -0.36 5.11
CA GLU A 229 20.94 -0.65 4.86
C GLU A 229 21.68 -1.01 6.16
N TYR A 230 21.56 -0.16 7.19
CA TYR A 230 22.17 -0.41 8.49
C TYR A 230 21.71 -1.72 9.13
N PHE A 231 20.41 -2.02 9.07
CA PHE A 231 19.85 -3.25 9.61
C PHE A 231 20.41 -4.50 8.90
N VAL A 232 20.53 -4.44 7.57
CA VAL A 232 21.10 -5.54 6.77
C VAL A 232 22.59 -5.70 7.02
N ASP A 233 23.36 -4.61 7.01
CA ASP A 233 24.80 -4.64 7.22
C ASP A 233 25.18 -5.06 8.65
N ALA A 234 24.30 -4.82 9.62
CA ALA A 234 24.43 -5.32 10.99
C ALA A 234 23.99 -6.79 11.17
N GLY A 235 23.65 -7.49 10.08
CA GLY A 235 23.32 -8.92 10.09
C GLY A 235 21.86 -9.25 10.42
N MET A 236 20.97 -8.26 10.43
CA MET A 236 19.52 -8.43 10.63
C MET A 236 19.13 -9.10 11.97
N VAL A 237 19.86 -8.79 13.04
CA VAL A 237 19.67 -9.46 14.35
C VAL A 237 18.72 -8.72 15.30
N ASP A 238 18.23 -7.54 14.95
CA ASP A 238 17.42 -6.67 15.82
C ASP A 238 15.99 -6.47 15.30
N ASP A 239 15.02 -7.00 16.05
CA ASP A 239 13.59 -6.87 15.74
C ASP A 239 13.10 -5.42 15.79
N SER A 240 13.82 -4.50 16.45
CA SER A 240 13.39 -3.11 16.60
C SER A 240 13.15 -2.43 15.26
N PHE A 241 13.96 -2.74 14.25
CA PHE A 241 13.79 -2.23 12.89
C PHE A 241 12.50 -2.79 12.25
N VAL A 242 12.30 -4.11 12.29
CA VAL A 242 11.12 -4.77 11.72
C VAL A 242 9.84 -4.26 12.38
N LYS A 243 9.83 -4.14 13.71
CA LYS A 243 8.72 -3.59 14.48
C LYS A 243 8.47 -2.13 14.14
N MET A 244 9.51 -1.32 13.95
CA MET A 244 9.37 0.07 13.50
C MET A 244 8.70 0.17 12.13
N VAL A 245 9.10 -0.67 11.17
CA VAL A 245 8.48 -0.74 9.84
C VAL A 245 6.99 -1.09 9.93
N CYS A 246 6.64 -2.06 10.79
CA CYS A 246 5.23 -2.40 11.04
C CYS A 246 4.44 -1.20 11.62
N ARG A 247 5.06 -0.37 12.46
CA ARG A 247 4.41 0.83 13.06
C ARG A 247 4.13 1.90 12.02
N ILE A 248 5.08 2.13 11.12
CA ILE A 248 4.94 3.06 10.00
C ILE A 248 3.74 2.65 9.13
N LEU A 249 3.66 1.37 8.75
CA LEU A 249 2.54 0.85 7.97
C LEU A 249 1.20 0.83 8.74
N ALA A 250 1.22 0.62 10.05
CA ALA A 250 -0.02 0.60 10.85
C ALA A 250 -0.59 2.00 11.14
N ASN A 251 0.18 3.07 10.89
CA ASN A 251 -0.12 4.45 11.32
C ASN A 251 -0.25 4.56 12.84
N ALA A 252 0.47 3.74 13.59
CA ALA A 252 0.30 3.59 15.03
C ALA A 252 0.73 4.84 15.85
N TRP A 253 0.85 6.00 15.21
CA TRP A 253 1.34 7.26 15.76
C TRP A 253 0.23 8.31 15.88
N ASN A 254 -0.96 8.07 15.32
CA ASN A 254 -2.08 9.00 15.38
C ASN A 254 -3.13 8.60 16.44
N GLU A 255 -3.26 9.48 17.45
CA GLU A 255 -4.42 9.89 18.28
C GLU A 255 -5.37 8.88 18.96
N ALA A 256 -5.22 7.57 18.80
CA ALA A 256 -6.01 6.59 19.57
C ALA A 256 -5.30 6.05 20.84
N GLY A 257 -4.03 6.43 21.06
CA GLY A 257 -3.25 5.93 22.20
C GLY A 257 -2.94 4.42 22.17
N SER A 258 -3.30 3.71 21.10
CA SER A 258 -2.93 2.31 20.91
C SER A 258 -1.49 2.23 20.40
N THR A 259 -0.58 1.80 21.28
CA THR A 259 0.79 1.40 20.91
C THR A 259 0.85 -0.03 20.36
N GLN A 260 -0.27 -0.76 20.37
CA GLN A 260 -0.34 -2.16 19.96
C GLN A 260 -0.70 -2.25 18.49
N ILE A 261 0.18 -2.90 17.73
CA ILE A 261 -0.06 -3.26 16.34
C ILE A 261 -0.72 -4.63 16.32
N ARG A 262 -1.81 -4.77 15.55
CA ARG A 262 -2.43 -6.06 15.29
C ARG A 262 -1.41 -7.03 14.73
N MET A 263 -1.20 -8.12 15.47
CA MET A 263 -0.32 -9.23 15.10
C MET A 263 1.14 -8.79 14.83
N GLU A 264 1.70 -7.92 15.68
CA GLU A 264 3.11 -7.46 15.56
C GLU A 264 4.08 -8.65 15.54
N ASP A 265 3.92 -9.61 16.45
CA ASP A 265 4.82 -10.74 16.58
C ASP A 265 4.73 -11.67 15.37
N GLU A 266 3.53 -11.94 14.83
CA GLU A 266 3.38 -12.73 13.61
C GLU A 266 3.99 -12.05 12.37
N ARG A 267 3.98 -10.70 12.30
CA ARG A 267 4.68 -9.97 11.23
C ARG A 267 6.19 -10.18 11.32
N VAL A 268 6.75 -10.14 12.54
CA VAL A 268 8.18 -10.39 12.77
C VAL A 268 8.54 -11.84 12.43
N GLU A 269 7.73 -12.81 12.86
CA GLU A 269 7.93 -14.23 12.51
C GLU A 269 7.88 -14.47 11.00
N ASN A 270 6.88 -13.90 10.32
CA ASN A 270 6.75 -13.99 8.87
C ASN A 270 7.96 -13.38 8.16
N PHE A 271 8.48 -12.25 8.64
CA PHE A 271 9.67 -11.62 8.08
C PHE A 271 10.87 -12.57 8.12
N TYR A 272 11.19 -13.14 9.29
CA TYR A 272 12.34 -14.04 9.39
C TYR A 272 12.14 -15.35 8.64
N MET A 273 10.91 -15.87 8.59
CA MET A 273 10.59 -17.02 7.74
C MET A 273 10.89 -16.71 6.27
N ILE A 274 10.41 -15.58 5.74
CA ILE A 274 10.62 -15.21 4.33
C ILE A 274 12.10 -14.93 4.08
N ALA A 275 12.73 -14.10 4.90
CA ALA A 275 14.12 -13.70 4.73
C ALA A 275 15.10 -14.88 4.81
N ASN A 276 14.92 -15.78 5.79
CA ASN A 276 15.88 -16.86 6.04
C ASN A 276 15.54 -18.15 5.29
N ASN A 277 14.25 -18.52 5.19
CA ASN A 277 13.86 -19.83 4.65
C ASN A 277 13.43 -19.79 3.19
N ILE A 278 12.96 -18.63 2.70
CA ILE A 278 12.50 -18.47 1.31
C ILE A 278 13.56 -17.79 0.46
N PHE A 279 14.11 -16.66 0.94
CA PHE A 279 15.11 -15.89 0.19
C PHE A 279 16.56 -16.27 0.55
N ASP A 280 16.78 -16.98 1.66
CA ASP A 280 18.12 -17.40 2.13
C ASP A 280 19.13 -16.23 2.17
N ILE A 281 18.69 -15.09 2.71
CA ILE A 281 19.44 -13.82 2.69
C ILE A 281 20.77 -13.95 3.45
N GLN A 282 20.81 -14.71 4.54
CA GLN A 282 22.02 -14.93 5.32
C GLN A 282 23.13 -15.60 4.48
N SER A 283 22.78 -16.52 3.58
CA SER A 283 23.75 -17.12 2.65
C SER A 283 24.27 -16.10 1.63
N LEU A 284 23.44 -15.15 1.20
CA LEU A 284 23.86 -14.06 0.32
C LEU A 284 24.81 -13.08 1.02
N ILE A 285 24.50 -12.70 2.28
CA ILE A 285 25.37 -11.85 3.11
C ILE A 285 26.73 -12.53 3.37
N ALA A 286 26.72 -13.84 3.66
CA ALA A 286 27.93 -14.61 3.88
C ALA A 286 28.81 -14.66 2.61
N LYS A 287 28.20 -14.83 1.42
CA LYS A 287 28.91 -14.78 0.13
C LYS A 287 29.55 -13.42 -0.13
N LYS A 288 28.83 -12.31 0.13
CA LYS A 288 29.35 -10.94 0.03
C LYS A 288 30.60 -10.75 0.91
N THR A 289 30.57 -11.27 2.13
CA THR A 289 31.68 -11.16 3.09
C THR A 289 32.89 -12.02 2.70
N GLN A 290 32.68 -13.12 1.97
CA GLN A 290 33.74 -14.04 1.52
C GLN A 290 34.40 -13.62 0.20
N GLN A 291 33.87 -12.61 -0.51
CA GLN A 291 34.51 -12.09 -1.70
C GLN A 291 35.82 -11.37 -1.29
N PRO A 292 37.00 -11.76 -1.83
CA PRO A 292 38.26 -11.22 -1.33
C PRO A 292 38.37 -9.73 -1.66
N SER A 293 38.54 -8.88 -0.65
CA SER A 293 39.21 -7.60 -0.83
C SER A 293 40.53 -7.88 -1.53
N MET A 294 40.71 -7.39 -2.76
CA MET A 294 42.01 -7.46 -3.40
C MET A 294 43.04 -6.85 -2.45
N THR A 295 43.91 -7.71 -1.93
CA THR A 295 45.04 -7.31 -1.12
C THR A 295 45.94 -6.44 -1.98
N SER A 296 45.92 -5.13 -1.71
CA SER A 296 46.97 -4.23 -2.19
C SER A 296 48.29 -4.71 -1.59
N ASN A 297 49.11 -5.37 -2.43
CA ASN A 297 50.49 -5.71 -2.11
C ASN A 297 51.25 -4.45 -1.63
N GLY A 298 52.09 -4.65 -0.62
CA GLY A 298 52.64 -3.60 0.21
C GLY A 298 53.39 -2.49 -0.55
N ILE A 299 53.13 -1.27 -0.09
CA ILE A 299 54.06 -0.15 -0.22
C ILE A 299 54.37 0.34 1.19
N GLN A 300 55.66 0.45 1.48
CA GLN A 300 56.23 0.86 2.76
C GLN A 300 55.72 2.24 3.23
N PRO A 301 55.73 2.51 4.56
CA PRO A 301 55.23 3.77 5.10
C PRO A 301 56.13 4.94 4.69
N LEU A 302 55.57 5.88 3.92
CA LEU A 302 56.16 7.19 3.72
C LEU A 302 55.79 8.13 4.89
N LEU A 303 56.79 8.90 5.30
CA LEU A 303 56.83 9.84 6.43
C LEU A 303 55.64 10.82 6.47
N PRO A 304 55.31 11.37 7.67
CA PRO A 304 54.15 12.25 7.82
C PRO A 304 54.32 13.56 7.06
N VAL A 305 53.39 13.82 6.13
CA VAL A 305 53.26 15.11 5.47
C VAL A 305 52.71 16.11 6.48
N ILE A 306 53.48 17.19 6.71
CA ILE A 306 53.08 18.33 7.52
C ILE A 306 51.90 19.01 6.82
N TYR A 307 50.71 18.94 7.45
CA TYR A 307 49.54 19.72 7.04
C TYR A 307 49.79 21.20 7.36
N THR A 308 49.93 22.02 6.33
CA THR A 308 49.68 23.46 6.46
C THR A 308 48.16 23.70 6.36
N PRO A 309 47.57 24.53 7.24
CA PRO A 309 46.15 24.81 7.17
C PRO A 309 45.87 25.66 5.93
N VAL A 310 45.01 25.15 5.05
CA VAL A 310 44.42 25.93 3.96
C VAL A 310 43.50 26.99 4.60
N VAL A 311 43.85 28.26 4.39
CA VAL A 311 43.00 29.40 4.74
C VAL A 311 41.71 29.28 3.92
N LYS A 312 40.58 29.01 4.59
CA LYS A 312 39.24 29.11 3.99
C LYS A 312 38.99 30.59 3.63
N LEU A 313 38.77 30.88 2.36
CA LEU A 313 38.10 32.11 1.96
C LEU A 313 36.66 32.11 2.51
N PRO A 314 36.14 33.25 3.00
CA PRO A 314 34.76 33.34 3.45
C PRO A 314 33.79 33.21 2.27
N ALA A 315 32.70 32.48 2.49
CA ALA A 315 31.59 32.38 1.55
C ALA A 315 30.89 33.74 1.37
N PRO A 316 30.40 34.08 0.16
CA PRO A 316 29.59 35.28 -0.04
C PRO A 316 28.25 35.13 0.70
N THR A 317 28.00 36.06 1.60
CA THR A 317 26.70 36.24 2.27
C THR A 317 25.67 36.72 1.25
N TYR A 318 24.72 35.87 0.90
CA TYR A 318 23.47 36.29 0.28
C TYR A 318 22.42 36.48 1.38
N SER A 319 21.98 37.72 1.56
CA SER A 319 20.79 38.02 2.36
C SER A 319 19.54 37.65 1.56
N PRO A 320 18.55 36.95 2.15
CA PRO A 320 17.29 36.72 1.48
C PRO A 320 16.52 38.03 1.35
N ILE A 321 16.21 38.41 0.11
CA ILE A 321 15.24 39.47 -0.21
C ILE A 321 13.86 38.88 0.03
N ALA A 322 13.08 39.49 0.93
CA ALA A 322 11.68 39.14 1.14
C ALA A 322 10.87 39.39 -0.15
N PRO A 323 9.92 38.51 -0.52
CA PRO A 323 9.01 38.78 -1.62
C PRO A 323 8.07 39.95 -1.28
N PRO A 324 7.66 40.77 -2.27
CA PRO A 324 6.76 41.88 -2.02
C PRO A 324 5.37 41.38 -1.62
N SER A 325 4.84 41.92 -0.51
CA SER A 325 3.47 41.72 -0.06
C SER A 325 2.49 42.29 -1.09
N ILE A 326 1.78 41.42 -1.80
CA ILE A 326 0.58 41.81 -2.55
C ILE A 326 -0.56 41.87 -1.54
N MET A 327 -1.01 43.08 -1.20
CA MET A 327 -2.27 43.28 -0.49
C MET A 327 -3.42 42.95 -1.44
N PHE A 328 -4.13 41.85 -1.19
CA PHE A 328 -5.46 41.64 -1.74
C PHE A 328 -6.46 42.36 -0.82
N GLU A 329 -7.11 43.40 -1.35
CA GLU A 329 -8.33 43.96 -0.75
C GLU A 329 -9.46 42.91 -0.77
N PRO A 330 -10.26 42.82 0.31
CA PRO A 330 -11.42 41.95 0.33
C PRO A 330 -12.55 42.55 -0.52
N THR A 331 -12.82 41.93 -1.68
CA THR A 331 -14.01 42.24 -2.46
C THR A 331 -15.21 41.46 -1.92
N VAL A 332 -16.26 42.21 -1.59
CA VAL A 332 -17.56 41.74 -1.12
C VAL A 332 -18.28 40.97 -2.25
N PRO A 333 -18.89 39.80 -2.02
CA PRO A 333 -19.67 39.12 -3.05
C PRO A 333 -21.02 39.82 -3.25
N ALA A 334 -21.30 40.22 -4.50
CA ALA A 334 -22.62 40.65 -4.93
C ALA A 334 -23.53 39.44 -5.23
N PRO A 335 -24.87 39.58 -5.11
CA PRO A 335 -25.80 38.45 -5.03
C PRO A 335 -26.22 37.90 -6.41
N TRP A 336 -26.44 36.59 -6.43
CA TRP A 336 -27.21 35.76 -7.36
C TRP A 336 -27.98 36.47 -8.50
N MET A 337 -27.66 36.09 -9.74
CA MET A 337 -28.61 36.14 -10.87
C MET A 337 -28.76 34.75 -11.45
N GLN A 338 -29.97 34.22 -11.32
CA GLN A 338 -30.47 33.08 -12.09
C GLN A 338 -30.47 33.43 -13.57
N THR A 339 -29.90 32.56 -14.40
CA THR A 339 -30.29 32.48 -15.81
C THR A 339 -30.57 31.02 -16.14
N ASN A 340 -31.82 30.79 -16.55
CA ASN A 340 -32.30 29.56 -17.14
C ASN A 340 -31.78 29.42 -18.58
N ASP A 341 -31.86 28.19 -19.07
CA ASP A 341 -31.89 27.78 -20.48
C ASP A 341 -30.57 27.71 -21.25
N VAL A 342 -29.96 26.51 -21.26
CA VAL A 342 -29.22 25.98 -22.42
C VAL A 342 -29.62 24.50 -22.64
N PRO A 343 -30.03 24.09 -23.85
CA PRO A 343 -30.60 22.76 -24.09
C PRO A 343 -29.56 21.65 -24.30
N LEU A 344 -29.97 20.43 -23.93
CA LEU A 344 -29.29 19.14 -24.09
C LEU A 344 -28.95 18.83 -25.57
N PRO A 345 -27.75 18.31 -25.91
CA PRO A 345 -27.51 17.77 -27.24
C PRO A 345 -28.00 16.31 -27.34
N THR A 346 -28.83 16.07 -28.36
CA THR A 346 -29.23 14.74 -28.86
C THR A 346 -28.07 13.96 -29.48
N PRO A 347 -28.06 12.62 -29.40
CA PRO A 347 -27.03 11.76 -29.98
C PRO A 347 -27.24 11.53 -31.50
N LEU A 348 -26.14 11.48 -32.26
CA LEU A 348 -26.13 11.00 -33.64
C LEU A 348 -25.60 9.55 -33.74
N PRO A 349 -26.04 8.75 -34.73
CA PRO A 349 -25.88 7.30 -34.74
C PRO A 349 -24.63 6.79 -35.48
N VAL A 350 -24.08 5.69 -34.93
CA VAL A 350 -23.49 4.48 -35.53
C VAL A 350 -22.64 4.59 -36.83
N SER A 351 -21.42 4.05 -36.77
CA SER A 351 -20.88 3.21 -37.86
C SER A 351 -19.98 2.10 -37.31
N VAL A 352 -20.39 0.86 -37.55
CA VAL A 352 -19.61 -0.37 -37.39
C VAL A 352 -18.62 -0.45 -38.56
N GLY A 353 -17.34 -0.64 -38.26
CA GLY A 353 -16.30 -0.95 -39.23
C GLY A 353 -15.42 -2.06 -38.69
N ASN A 354 -15.60 -3.27 -39.25
CA ASN A 354 -14.61 -4.33 -39.21
C ASN A 354 -13.42 -3.89 -40.05
N ASP A 355 -12.20 -4.03 -39.55
CA ASP A 355 -11.05 -4.33 -40.41
C ASP A 355 -10.02 -5.15 -39.63
N ASP A 356 -9.79 -6.33 -40.19
CA ASP A 356 -8.76 -7.31 -39.90
C ASP A 356 -7.44 -6.82 -40.53
N ALA A 357 -6.38 -6.67 -39.75
CA ALA A 357 -5.05 -6.38 -40.28
C ALA A 357 -3.95 -6.92 -39.37
N THR A 358 -3.49 -8.10 -39.73
CA THR A 358 -2.19 -8.69 -39.39
C THR A 358 -1.03 -7.76 -39.75
N THR A 359 -0.10 -7.55 -38.81
CA THR A 359 1.29 -7.19 -39.14
C THR A 359 2.26 -7.85 -38.16
N GLU A 360 3.12 -8.70 -38.71
CA GLU A 360 4.23 -9.39 -38.07
C GLU A 360 5.47 -8.49 -37.82
N THR A 361 6.32 -8.99 -36.91
CA THR A 361 7.80 -8.83 -36.75
C THR A 361 8.36 -7.69 -35.88
N PRO A 362 9.59 -7.81 -35.31
CA PRO A 362 10.47 -8.99 -35.12
C PRO A 362 11.04 -9.18 -33.70
N THR A 363 11.52 -10.41 -33.47
CA THR A 363 12.32 -10.88 -32.33
C THR A 363 13.77 -10.37 -32.33
N ASN A 364 14.29 -9.91 -31.19
CA ASN A 364 15.60 -10.31 -30.62
C ASN A 364 16.02 -9.44 -29.41
N TYR A 365 16.01 -10.03 -28.21
CA TYR A 365 16.99 -9.77 -27.13
C TYR A 365 17.15 -11.06 -26.31
N PRO A 366 18.38 -11.46 -25.93
CA PRO A 366 18.61 -12.72 -25.23
C PRO A 366 18.35 -12.53 -23.73
N GLY A 367 17.11 -12.78 -23.31
CA GLY A 367 16.78 -12.95 -21.89
C GLY A 367 17.12 -14.37 -21.44
N PHE A 368 17.89 -14.50 -20.37
CA PHE A 368 18.13 -15.76 -19.68
C PHE A 368 16.78 -16.34 -19.18
N ILE A 369 16.24 -17.34 -19.87
CA ILE A 369 15.08 -18.11 -19.41
C ILE A 369 15.60 -19.19 -18.46
N ILE A 370 15.22 -19.12 -17.19
CA ILE A 370 15.38 -20.23 -16.25
C ILE A 370 14.32 -21.28 -16.62
N GLY A 371 14.76 -22.36 -17.27
CA GLY A 371 13.92 -23.52 -17.55
C GLY A 371 13.63 -24.31 -16.28
N LEU A 372 12.35 -24.47 -15.94
CA LEU A 372 11.89 -25.45 -14.98
C LEU A 372 11.24 -26.60 -15.75
N ASP A 373 12.06 -27.54 -16.21
CA ASP A 373 11.55 -28.83 -16.68
C ASP A 373 11.10 -29.66 -15.48
N GLY A 374 9.84 -30.09 -15.55
CA GLY A 374 9.20 -30.88 -14.52
C GLY A 374 9.66 -32.33 -14.52
N ASN A 375 9.68 -32.92 -13.33
CA ASN A 375 9.25 -34.31 -13.20
C ASN A 375 8.55 -34.52 -11.86
N ALA A 376 7.26 -34.85 -11.93
CA ALA A 376 6.40 -35.13 -10.80
C ALA A 376 6.64 -36.56 -10.31
N SER A 377 6.81 -36.73 -9.00
CA SER A 377 6.22 -37.83 -8.21
C SER A 377 6.81 -37.85 -6.82
N THR A 378 6.08 -37.34 -5.82
CA THR A 378 5.78 -38.05 -4.56
C THR A 378 4.93 -37.16 -3.66
N ARG A 379 3.89 -37.76 -3.07
CA ARG A 379 2.94 -37.10 -2.16
C ARG A 379 3.64 -36.56 -0.91
N MET A 380 3.45 -35.28 -0.60
CA MET A 380 3.72 -34.66 0.70
C MET A 380 2.72 -33.51 0.98
N PRO A 381 2.47 -33.17 2.27
CA PRO A 381 1.23 -32.54 2.72
C PRO A 381 1.26 -31.00 2.59
N VAL A 382 0.12 -30.41 2.19
CA VAL A 382 -0.48 -29.06 2.46
C VAL A 382 0.42 -27.79 2.48
N TYR A 383 1.73 -27.86 2.21
CA TYR A 383 2.62 -26.69 2.13
C TYR A 383 2.84 -26.18 0.70
N SER A 384 2.15 -26.73 -0.31
CA SER A 384 2.39 -26.39 -1.73
C SER A 384 1.77 -25.07 -2.20
N GLY A 385 0.83 -24.49 -1.45
CA GLY A 385 0.17 -23.22 -1.83
C GLY A 385 1.08 -22.01 -1.72
N VAL A 386 1.93 -21.96 -0.69
CA VAL A 386 2.83 -20.83 -0.42
C VAL A 386 3.92 -20.70 -1.50
N TRP A 387 4.43 -21.82 -2.01
CA TRP A 387 5.48 -21.83 -3.05
C TRP A 387 4.98 -21.34 -4.41
N LEU A 388 3.75 -21.72 -4.80
CA LEU A 388 3.13 -21.25 -6.03
C LEU A 388 2.77 -19.76 -5.95
N LEU A 389 2.34 -19.28 -4.78
CA LEU A 389 2.05 -17.86 -4.55
C LEU A 389 3.31 -17.00 -4.55
N VAL A 390 4.39 -17.42 -3.88
CA VAL A 390 5.66 -16.68 -3.89
C VAL A 390 6.24 -16.59 -5.30
N ALA A 391 6.16 -17.67 -6.09
CA ALA A 391 6.58 -17.65 -7.49
C ALA A 391 5.71 -16.70 -8.34
N ALA A 392 4.39 -16.66 -8.10
CA ALA A 392 3.48 -15.73 -8.76
C ALA A 392 3.74 -14.27 -8.34
N VAL A 393 4.07 -14.01 -7.07
CA VAL A 393 4.39 -12.69 -6.54
C VAL A 393 5.73 -12.17 -7.05
N VAL A 394 6.76 -13.03 -7.14
CA VAL A 394 8.04 -12.66 -7.78
C VAL A 394 7.81 -12.37 -9.26
N SER A 395 6.97 -13.15 -9.94
CA SER A 395 6.61 -12.92 -11.35
C SER A 395 5.79 -11.64 -11.56
N ALA A 396 4.90 -11.29 -10.62
CA ALA A 396 4.09 -10.07 -10.66
C ALA A 396 4.84 -8.81 -10.21
N ALA A 397 5.92 -8.96 -9.42
CA ALA A 397 6.81 -7.86 -9.02
C ALA A 397 7.81 -7.47 -10.14
N LEU A 398 8.17 -8.44 -10.98
CA LEU A 398 9.09 -8.28 -12.12
C LEU A 398 8.41 -7.85 -13.42
N LEU A 399 7.08 -7.87 -13.47
CA LEU A 399 6.23 -7.22 -14.48
C LEU A 399 5.65 -5.92 -13.91
#